data_AF-A0A3D4C4J8-F1
#
_entry.id   AF-A0A3D4C4J8-F1
#
_cell.length_a   1.000
_cell.length_b   1.000
_cell.length_c   1.000
_cell.angle_alpha   90.00
_cell.angle_beta   90.00
_cell.angle_gamma   90.00
#
_symmetry.space_group_name_H-M   'P 1'
#
loop_
_entity.id
_entity.type
_entity.pdbx_description
1 polymer ?
#
loop_
_entity_poly.entity_id
_entity_poly.type
_entity_poly.pdbx_seq_one_letter_code
_entity_poly.pdbx_strand_id
1 'polypeptide(L)'
;MIDGKLDYHDCYPEEQLIYQHLLNLVGKESPNQILDRIRALFIEAANYPEPEILPILDKIILSKTANDNFKFFLNKCCHLLVSHWLINPLLHSAITDLASLFKNIPSNFTYAIKINMRSREISRLRELVKLFVNSEQYLILQRFTHLVNNTVAVTNRKDEQPLIILIRRYPYLYQHYLMTANPTTEQKEALKHFQLKVQKKFEIDLLQYVTYKVRRINLLKNTSTTEANRILRPVNNPTLLTDSELYTTLKHFLGKVEHGNTYHELAQQFINYGGKTKNFGSFKEDLYKYLISSVDESYGKKQFNQKLYKYLQNISSQANEQKVNDVLLMKTCCDLLNFLVINHKSSPQHFIFLDLINNQGALPTIGLLLKIVLICHKVKPLLEKKLAILFNHYENSTTNSIGWLVETLEQLNIAFSINFGEIDLSFFKRFC
;
A
#
# COMPACT_ATOMS: atom_id res chain seq x y z
N MET A 1 8.79 23.67 -24.86
CA MET A 1 9.92 24.29 -24.15
C MET A 1 9.57 24.36 -22.69
N ILE A 2 9.98 23.36 -21.92
CA ILE A 2 9.76 23.32 -20.47
C ILE A 2 11.09 22.90 -19.87
N ASP A 3 11.85 23.88 -19.42
CA ASP A 3 12.99 23.70 -18.52
C ASP A 3 12.44 23.35 -17.14
N GLY A 4 12.39 22.05 -16.85
CA GLY A 4 12.17 21.53 -15.51
C GLY A 4 13.52 21.12 -14.92
N LYS A 5 14.09 21.96 -14.07
CA LYS A 5 15.26 21.64 -13.24
C LYS A 5 15.01 20.31 -12.52
N LEU A 6 15.72 19.28 -12.95
CA LEU A 6 15.85 18.02 -12.25
C LEU A 6 16.53 18.29 -10.90
N ASP A 7 15.90 17.85 -9.82
CA ASP A 7 16.42 17.93 -8.47
C ASP A 7 17.54 16.88 -8.31
N TYR A 8 18.77 17.28 -8.63
CA TYR A 8 19.98 16.47 -8.54
C TYR A 8 20.62 16.69 -7.16
N HIS A 9 20.45 15.72 -6.26
CA HIS A 9 21.41 15.50 -5.18
C HIS A 9 22.04 14.11 -5.35
N ASP A 10 23.35 14.14 -5.58
CA ASP A 10 24.35 13.07 -5.56
C ASP A 10 24.09 11.81 -6.42
N CYS A 11 23.85 12.01 -7.72
CA CYS A 11 23.98 10.93 -8.71
C CYS A 11 25.34 11.07 -9.41
N TYR A 12 26.23 10.08 -9.27
CA TYR A 12 27.50 10.09 -9.99
C TYR A 12 27.24 10.11 -11.51
N PRO A 13 28.01 10.88 -12.30
CA PRO A 13 27.80 10.98 -13.76
C PRO A 13 27.86 9.61 -14.45
N GLU A 14 28.65 8.68 -13.93
CA GLU A 14 28.75 7.30 -14.42
C GLU A 14 27.43 6.52 -14.26
N GLU A 15 26.74 6.65 -13.13
CA GLU A 15 25.47 5.97 -12.89
C GLU A 15 24.40 6.43 -13.87
N GLN A 16 24.42 7.72 -14.22
CA GLN A 16 23.46 8.32 -15.15
C GLN A 16 23.56 7.75 -16.56
N LEU A 17 24.78 7.52 -17.04
CA LEU A 17 25.00 6.94 -18.35
C LEU A 17 24.38 5.55 -18.45
N ILE A 18 24.52 4.73 -17.40
CA ILE A 18 23.89 3.41 -17.34
C ILE A 18 22.36 3.52 -17.26
N TYR A 19 21.82 4.46 -16.46
CA TYR A 19 20.37 4.67 -16.40
C TYR A 19 19.77 5.09 -17.74
N GLN A 20 20.40 6.04 -18.44
CA GLN A 20 19.95 6.48 -19.76
C GLN A 20 20.06 5.36 -20.79
N HIS A 21 21.14 4.59 -20.76
CA HIS A 21 21.32 3.41 -21.61
C HIS A 21 20.20 2.40 -21.42
N LEU A 22 19.90 2.01 -20.18
CA LEU A 22 18.82 1.06 -19.89
C LEU A 22 17.45 1.59 -20.31
N LEU A 23 17.15 2.87 -20.07
CA LEU A 23 15.89 3.50 -20.50
C LEU A 23 15.72 3.47 -22.02
N ASN A 24 16.78 3.73 -22.78
CA ASN A 24 16.77 3.68 -24.24
C ASN A 24 16.51 2.27 -24.77
N LEU A 25 17.02 1.23 -24.08
CA LEU A 25 16.81 -0.17 -24.45
C LEU A 25 15.39 -0.63 -24.14
N VAL A 26 14.83 -0.21 -23.01
CA VAL A 26 13.48 -0.59 -22.57
C VAL A 26 12.40 -0.23 -23.60
N GLY A 27 12.57 0.89 -24.32
CA GLY A 27 11.64 1.28 -25.38
C GLY A 27 11.81 0.55 -26.71
N LYS A 28 12.90 -0.20 -26.91
CA LYS A 28 13.27 -0.80 -28.21
C LYS A 28 13.26 -2.32 -28.21
N GLU A 29 13.58 -2.94 -27.09
CA GLU A 29 13.81 -4.39 -26.99
C GLU A 29 12.68 -5.10 -26.24
N SER A 30 12.54 -6.40 -26.50
CA SER A 30 11.62 -7.25 -25.75
C SER A 30 12.12 -7.49 -24.31
N PRO A 31 11.23 -7.81 -23.35
CA PRO A 31 11.64 -8.08 -21.96
C PRO A 31 12.70 -9.18 -21.84
N ASN A 32 12.61 -10.24 -22.65
CA ASN A 32 13.58 -11.33 -22.63
C ASN A 32 14.98 -10.86 -23.03
N GLN A 33 15.08 -10.01 -24.07
CA GLN A 33 16.35 -9.41 -24.49
C GLN A 33 16.93 -8.51 -23.39
N ILE A 34 16.09 -7.71 -22.73
CA ILE A 34 16.50 -6.87 -21.61
C ILE A 34 17.00 -7.73 -20.44
N LEU A 35 16.32 -8.84 -20.13
CA LEU A 35 16.75 -9.77 -19.08
C LEU A 35 18.11 -10.40 -19.39
N ASP A 36 18.34 -10.80 -20.64
CA ASP A 36 19.64 -11.32 -21.08
C ASP A 36 20.74 -10.24 -21.00
N ARG A 37 20.41 -8.99 -21.33
CA ARG A 37 21.32 -7.85 -21.13
C ARG A 37 21.62 -7.58 -19.66
N ILE A 38 20.63 -7.68 -18.77
CA ILE A 38 20.83 -7.54 -17.31
C ILE A 38 21.72 -8.67 -16.79
N ARG A 39 21.53 -9.90 -17.27
CA ARG A 39 22.41 -11.02 -16.94
C ARG A 39 23.84 -10.75 -17.42
N ALA A 40 24.03 -10.36 -18.68
CA ALA A 40 25.33 -10.05 -19.25
C ALA A 40 26.05 -8.91 -18.49
N LEU A 41 25.32 -7.87 -18.09
CA LEU A 41 25.89 -6.68 -17.43
C LEU A 41 26.17 -6.88 -15.94
N PHE A 42 25.19 -7.39 -15.18
CA PHE A 42 25.25 -7.42 -13.71
C PHE A 42 25.60 -8.78 -13.11
N ILE A 43 25.60 -9.87 -13.90
CA ILE A 43 25.90 -11.22 -13.40
C ILE A 43 27.18 -11.77 -14.06
N GLU A 44 27.24 -11.73 -15.39
CA GLU A 44 28.39 -12.26 -16.14
C GLU A 44 29.51 -11.23 -16.27
N ALA A 45 29.17 -9.95 -16.35
CA ALA A 45 30.06 -8.81 -16.59
C ALA A 45 31.02 -9.04 -17.78
N ALA A 46 30.50 -9.71 -18.82
CA ALA A 46 31.22 -10.09 -20.01
C ALA A 46 30.29 -10.04 -21.23
N ASN A 47 30.88 -9.85 -22.41
CA ASN A 47 30.19 -9.90 -23.71
C ASN A 47 28.95 -9.00 -23.83
N TYR A 48 28.97 -7.84 -23.15
CA TYR A 48 27.90 -6.85 -23.30
C TYR A 48 27.99 -6.18 -24.69
N PRO A 49 26.88 -6.03 -25.44
CA PRO A 49 26.92 -5.57 -26.82
C PRO A 49 27.56 -4.19 -27.01
N GLU A 50 27.35 -3.27 -26.07
CA GLU A 50 27.96 -1.94 -26.09
C GLU A 50 29.23 -1.91 -25.22
N PRO A 51 30.44 -1.95 -25.81
CA PRO A 51 31.68 -2.11 -25.06
C PRO A 51 31.99 -0.90 -24.16
N GLU A 52 31.41 0.27 -24.43
CA GLU A 52 31.59 1.50 -23.66
C GLU A 52 30.94 1.44 -22.27
N ILE A 53 29.93 0.58 -22.08
CA ILE A 53 29.17 0.48 -20.83
C ILE A 53 29.94 -0.28 -19.75
N LEU A 54 30.74 -1.28 -20.13
CA LEU A 54 31.50 -2.10 -19.17
C LEU A 54 32.54 -1.28 -18.37
N PRO A 55 33.37 -0.41 -18.98
CA PRO A 55 34.27 0.47 -18.23
C PRO A 55 33.55 1.44 -17.29
N ILE A 56 32.34 1.87 -17.63
CA ILE A 56 31.53 2.75 -16.77
C ILE A 56 31.08 1.97 -15.53
N LEU A 57 30.61 0.73 -15.71
CA LEU A 57 30.27 -0.17 -14.61
C LEU A 57 31.51 -0.43 -13.72
N ASP A 58 32.69 -0.63 -14.30
CA ASP A 58 33.93 -0.85 -13.56
C ASP A 58 34.27 0.31 -12.62
N LYS A 59 34.08 1.55 -13.07
CA LYS A 59 34.28 2.75 -12.24
C LYS A 59 33.34 2.75 -11.03
N ILE A 60 32.09 2.34 -11.22
CA ILE A 60 31.08 2.30 -10.15
C ILE A 60 31.44 1.22 -9.12
N ILE A 61 31.76 0.00 -9.55
CA ILE A 61 32.06 -1.13 -8.64
C ILE A 61 33.40 -0.98 -7.90
N LEU A 62 34.38 -0.29 -8.50
CA LEU A 62 35.69 -0.02 -7.91
C LEU A 62 35.72 1.27 -7.08
N SER A 63 34.63 2.04 -7.06
CA SER A 63 34.53 3.24 -6.23
C SER A 63 34.65 2.90 -4.73
N LYS A 64 35.20 3.84 -3.96
CA LYS A 64 35.38 3.67 -2.50
C LYS A 64 34.03 3.51 -1.77
N THR A 65 32.97 4.09 -2.31
CA THR A 65 31.60 4.06 -1.77
C THR A 65 30.76 2.89 -2.29
N ALA A 66 31.32 2.00 -3.11
CA ALA A 66 30.55 0.95 -3.78
C ALA A 66 29.81 0.02 -2.80
N ASN A 67 30.40 -0.33 -1.65
CA ASN A 67 29.74 -1.19 -0.67
C ASN A 67 28.42 -0.60 -0.14
N ASP A 68 28.36 0.73 0.00
CA ASP A 68 27.20 1.41 0.57
C ASP A 68 26.19 1.81 -0.51
N ASN A 69 26.69 2.26 -1.67
CA ASN A 69 25.86 2.88 -2.70
C ASN A 69 25.41 1.92 -3.80
N PHE A 70 26.16 0.85 -4.09
CA PHE A 70 25.87 -0.03 -5.23
C PHE A 70 24.48 -0.67 -5.13
N LYS A 71 24.03 -1.02 -3.92
CA LYS A 71 22.68 -1.57 -3.70
C LYS A 71 21.59 -0.60 -4.15
N PHE A 72 21.77 0.71 -3.92
CA PHE A 72 20.82 1.73 -4.37
C PHE A 72 20.90 1.94 -5.88
N PHE A 73 22.12 1.92 -6.42
CA PHE A 73 22.36 2.01 -7.86
C PHE A 73 21.65 0.88 -8.62
N LEU A 74 21.91 -0.38 -8.24
CA LEU A 74 21.32 -1.56 -8.86
C LEU A 74 19.81 -1.60 -8.67
N ASN A 75 19.33 -1.21 -7.48
CA ASN A 75 17.90 -1.09 -7.22
C ASN A 75 17.20 -0.13 -8.18
N LYS A 76 17.81 1.05 -8.42
CA LYS A 76 17.28 2.02 -9.37
C LYS A 76 17.26 1.46 -10.79
N CYS A 77 18.29 0.74 -11.23
CA CYS A 77 18.28 0.02 -12.51
C CYS A 77 17.07 -0.93 -12.61
N CYS A 78 16.87 -1.81 -11.61
CA CYS A 78 15.76 -2.75 -11.59
C CYS A 78 14.41 -2.03 -11.63
N HIS A 79 14.23 -0.97 -10.84
CA HIS A 79 12.96 -0.25 -10.80
C HIS A 79 12.63 0.53 -12.08
N LEU A 80 13.63 0.98 -12.86
CA LEU A 80 13.37 1.56 -14.18
C LEU A 80 12.68 0.54 -15.09
N LEU A 81 13.17 -0.71 -15.07
CA LEU A 81 12.56 -1.82 -15.83
C LEU A 81 11.17 -2.16 -15.30
N VAL A 82 11.05 -2.34 -13.98
CA VAL A 82 9.79 -2.67 -13.30
C VAL A 82 8.72 -1.62 -13.61
N SER A 83 9.06 -0.33 -13.58
CA SER A 83 8.10 0.75 -13.84
C SER A 83 7.52 0.66 -15.26
N HIS A 84 8.35 0.34 -16.23
CA HIS A 84 7.90 0.15 -17.61
C HIS A 84 7.02 -1.09 -17.76
N TRP A 85 7.44 -2.22 -17.19
CA TRP A 85 6.69 -3.48 -17.29
C TRP A 85 5.40 -3.49 -16.46
N LEU A 86 5.33 -2.73 -15.36
CA LEU A 86 4.16 -2.67 -14.48
C LEU A 86 2.91 -2.15 -15.21
N ILE A 87 3.10 -1.24 -16.16
CA ILE A 87 2.02 -0.62 -16.95
C ILE A 87 1.27 -1.66 -17.79
N ASN A 88 1.99 -2.64 -18.34
CA ASN A 88 1.42 -3.66 -19.23
C ASN A 88 1.35 -5.05 -18.56
N PRO A 89 0.15 -5.58 -18.29
CA PRO A 89 -0.02 -6.90 -17.69
C PRO A 89 0.69 -8.05 -18.40
N LEU A 90 0.88 -7.96 -19.72
CA LEU A 90 1.58 -9.00 -20.49
C LEU A 90 3.07 -9.11 -20.13
N LEU A 91 3.64 -8.07 -19.53
CA LEU A 91 5.06 -7.99 -19.17
C LEU A 91 5.31 -8.33 -17.70
N HIS A 92 4.27 -8.70 -16.95
CA HIS A 92 4.37 -8.99 -15.52
C HIS A 92 5.26 -10.20 -15.21
N SER A 93 5.34 -11.19 -16.10
CA SER A 93 6.26 -12.32 -15.94
C SER A 93 7.72 -11.87 -15.90
N ALA A 94 8.08 -10.84 -16.68
CA ALA A 94 9.45 -10.33 -16.74
C ALA A 94 9.91 -9.72 -15.40
N ILE A 95 8.99 -9.18 -14.60
CA ILE A 95 9.30 -8.68 -13.25
C ILE A 95 9.70 -9.84 -12.32
N THR A 96 8.97 -10.95 -12.40
CA THR A 96 9.28 -12.18 -11.66
C THR A 96 10.61 -12.78 -12.12
N ASP A 97 10.84 -12.83 -13.44
CA ASP A 97 12.09 -13.32 -14.01
C ASP A 97 13.28 -12.46 -13.58
N LEU A 98 13.16 -11.13 -13.61
CA LEU A 98 14.18 -10.19 -13.15
C LEU A 98 14.58 -10.43 -11.70
N ALA A 99 13.61 -10.64 -10.80
CA ALA A 99 13.91 -10.95 -9.41
C ALA A 99 14.65 -12.30 -9.28
N SER A 100 14.23 -13.30 -10.06
CA SER A 100 14.84 -14.64 -10.03
C SER A 100 16.30 -14.66 -10.50
N LEU A 101 16.68 -13.76 -11.43
CA LEU A 101 18.05 -13.65 -11.96
C LEU A 101 19.09 -13.47 -10.85
N PHE A 102 18.80 -12.64 -9.84
CA PHE A 102 19.73 -12.35 -8.76
C PHE A 102 19.77 -13.45 -7.68
N LYS A 103 18.72 -14.27 -7.57
CA LYS A 103 18.66 -15.38 -6.59
C LYS A 103 19.46 -16.60 -7.04
N ASN A 104 19.46 -16.87 -8.35
CA ASN A 104 20.00 -18.10 -8.93
C ASN A 104 21.45 -17.96 -9.44
N ILE A 105 22.26 -17.07 -8.83
CA ILE A 105 23.65 -16.84 -9.27
C ILE A 105 24.46 -18.14 -9.07
N PRO A 106 24.92 -18.82 -10.13
CA PRO A 106 25.51 -20.15 -10.01
C PRO A 106 26.88 -20.08 -9.30
N SER A 107 27.05 -20.84 -8.22
CA SER A 107 28.30 -20.97 -7.45
C SER A 107 29.48 -21.51 -8.28
N ASN A 108 29.16 -22.24 -9.34
CA ASN A 108 30.05 -22.99 -10.24
C ASN A 108 30.58 -22.18 -11.45
N PHE A 109 30.21 -20.90 -11.58
CA PHE A 109 30.85 -20.01 -12.58
C PHE A 109 32.34 -19.71 -12.25
N THR A 110 32.86 -20.26 -11.16
CA THR A 110 34.25 -20.18 -10.68
C THR A 110 35.27 -20.79 -11.63
N TYR A 111 34.88 -21.77 -12.47
CA TYR A 111 35.83 -22.44 -13.37
C TYR A 111 36.19 -21.64 -14.64
N ALA A 112 35.32 -20.76 -15.11
CA ALA A 112 35.56 -19.93 -16.30
C ALA A 112 36.42 -18.67 -16.02
N ILE A 113 36.64 -18.34 -14.73
CA ILE A 113 37.27 -17.08 -14.30
C ILE A 113 38.80 -17.14 -14.38
N LYS A 114 39.41 -18.32 -14.32
CA LYS A 114 40.87 -18.47 -14.36
C LYS A 114 41.51 -18.03 -15.70
N ILE A 115 40.71 -17.77 -16.74
CA ILE A 115 41.18 -17.48 -18.11
C ILE A 115 40.92 -16.01 -18.51
N ASN A 116 40.16 -15.23 -17.72
CA ASN A 116 39.68 -13.91 -18.14
C ASN A 116 40.42 -12.75 -17.44
N MET A 117 40.82 -11.73 -18.21
CA MET A 117 41.58 -10.55 -17.77
C MET A 117 40.80 -9.62 -16.80
N ARG A 118 39.48 -9.83 -16.62
CA ARG A 118 38.57 -9.03 -15.75
C ARG A 118 38.19 -9.74 -14.45
N SER A 119 39.01 -10.67 -13.98
CA SER A 119 38.69 -11.52 -12.82
C SER A 119 38.46 -10.73 -11.53
N ARG A 120 39.16 -9.61 -11.34
CA ARG A 120 39.02 -8.72 -10.17
C ARG A 120 37.67 -8.00 -10.17
N GLU A 121 37.31 -7.37 -11.29
CA GLU A 121 36.07 -6.61 -11.48
C GLU A 121 34.85 -7.52 -11.32
N ILE A 122 34.89 -8.71 -11.95
CA ILE A 122 33.82 -9.71 -11.85
C ILE A 122 33.65 -10.18 -10.40
N SER A 123 34.76 -10.44 -9.68
CA SER A 123 34.69 -10.86 -8.27
C SER A 123 34.08 -9.77 -7.41
N ARG A 124 34.49 -8.52 -7.63
CA ARG A 124 33.98 -7.36 -6.91
C ARG A 124 32.49 -7.14 -7.16
N LEU A 125 32.04 -7.21 -8.42
CA LEU A 125 30.62 -7.09 -8.76
C LEU A 125 29.77 -8.14 -8.03
N ARG A 126 30.24 -9.39 -7.94
CA ARG A 126 29.52 -10.46 -7.23
C ARG A 126 29.36 -10.20 -5.75
N GLU A 127 30.39 -9.69 -5.09
CA GLU A 127 30.28 -9.28 -3.68
C GLU A 127 29.19 -8.22 -3.52
N LEU A 128 29.18 -7.20 -4.39
CA LEU A 128 28.22 -6.12 -4.34
C LEU A 128 26.79 -6.59 -4.66
N VAL A 129 26.62 -7.51 -5.63
CA VAL A 129 25.32 -8.13 -5.93
C VAL A 129 24.85 -8.99 -4.75
N LYS A 130 25.75 -9.71 -4.08
CA LYS A 130 25.42 -10.47 -2.86
C LYS A 130 24.97 -9.55 -1.72
N LEU A 131 25.60 -8.39 -1.56
CA LEU A 131 25.14 -7.35 -0.62
C LEU A 131 23.76 -6.83 -1.00
N PHE A 132 23.50 -6.62 -2.30
CA PHE A 132 22.17 -6.21 -2.80
C PHE A 132 21.09 -7.26 -2.51
N VAL A 133 21.34 -8.54 -2.78
CA VAL A 133 20.36 -9.63 -2.53
C VAL A 133 19.99 -9.74 -1.05
N ASN A 134 20.89 -9.39 -0.14
CA ASN A 134 20.64 -9.39 1.31
C ASN A 134 20.10 -8.06 1.85
N SER A 135 19.79 -7.09 0.97
CA SER A 135 19.37 -5.74 1.35
C SER A 135 17.85 -5.54 1.29
N GLU A 136 17.35 -4.52 1.99
CA GLU A 136 15.95 -4.10 1.91
C GLU A 136 15.52 -3.71 0.49
N GLN A 137 16.46 -3.22 -0.33
CA GLN A 137 16.20 -2.84 -1.72
C GLN A 137 15.72 -4.05 -2.54
N TYR A 138 16.37 -5.20 -2.37
CA TYR A 138 15.98 -6.42 -3.07
C TYR A 138 14.66 -7.00 -2.52
N LEU A 139 14.38 -6.85 -1.22
CA LEU A 139 13.07 -7.23 -0.65
C LEU A 139 11.92 -6.47 -1.33
N ILE A 140 12.11 -5.19 -1.65
CA ILE A 140 11.10 -4.41 -2.40
C ILE A 140 10.90 -5.00 -3.80
N LEU A 141 11.97 -5.36 -4.51
CA LEU A 141 11.85 -6.04 -5.81
C LEU A 141 11.09 -7.36 -5.70
N GLN A 142 11.32 -8.14 -4.64
CA GLN A 142 10.55 -9.36 -4.36
C GLN A 142 9.07 -9.07 -4.11
N ARG A 143 8.73 -8.01 -3.38
CA ARG A 143 7.33 -7.59 -3.17
C ARG A 143 6.62 -7.26 -4.47
N PHE A 144 7.31 -6.67 -5.45
CA PHE A 144 6.74 -6.46 -6.80
C PHE A 144 6.38 -7.77 -7.49
N THR A 145 7.13 -8.86 -7.30
CA THR A 145 6.75 -10.16 -7.86
C THR A 145 5.43 -10.67 -7.28
N HIS A 146 5.20 -10.50 -5.98
CA HIS A 146 3.93 -10.84 -5.33
C HIS A 146 2.77 -9.93 -5.77
N LEU A 147 3.06 -8.68 -6.10
CA LEU A 147 2.07 -7.72 -6.61
C LEU A 147 1.54 -8.11 -8.00
N VAL A 148 2.43 -8.55 -8.89
CA VAL A 148 2.11 -8.78 -10.31
C VAL A 148 1.69 -10.23 -10.59
N ASN A 149 2.20 -11.19 -9.81
CA ASN A 149 1.75 -12.56 -9.93
C ASN A 149 0.30 -12.67 -9.47
N ASN A 150 -0.59 -13.07 -10.38
CA ASN A 150 -1.92 -13.57 -10.03
C ASN A 150 -1.77 -14.96 -9.42
N THR A 151 -1.21 -15.08 -8.23
CA THR A 151 -1.24 -16.37 -7.52
C THR A 151 -2.67 -16.69 -7.10
N VAL A 152 -2.92 -18.00 -6.96
CA VAL A 152 -4.19 -18.68 -6.67
C VAL A 152 -5.21 -17.77 -5.98
N ALA A 153 -6.42 -17.69 -6.56
CA ALA A 153 -7.51 -16.93 -5.97
C ALA A 153 -7.74 -17.41 -4.53
N VAL A 154 -7.21 -16.67 -3.56
CA VAL A 154 -7.51 -16.90 -2.15
C VAL A 154 -9.01 -16.64 -2.01
N THR A 155 -9.74 -17.73 -1.76
CA THR A 155 -11.19 -17.72 -1.64
C THR A 155 -11.62 -17.61 -0.19
N ASN A 156 -10.73 -17.94 0.76
CA ASN A 156 -11.03 -17.92 2.19
C ASN A 156 -9.88 -17.34 3.02
N ARG A 157 -10.22 -16.55 4.04
CA ARG A 157 -9.25 -16.03 5.03
C ARG A 157 -8.53 -17.12 5.81
N LYS A 158 -9.16 -18.29 5.94
CA LYS A 158 -8.64 -19.44 6.69
C LYS A 158 -7.57 -20.23 5.93
N ASP A 159 -7.32 -19.90 4.67
CA ASP A 159 -6.23 -20.52 3.92
C ASP A 159 -4.91 -20.21 4.65
N GLU A 160 -4.04 -21.19 4.89
CA GLU A 160 -2.77 -20.97 5.59
C GLU A 160 -1.72 -20.44 4.62
N GLN A 161 -1.80 -19.14 4.31
CA GLN A 161 -0.91 -18.47 3.36
C GLN A 161 -0.23 -17.26 4.01
N PRO A 162 1.00 -16.90 3.59
CA PRO A 162 1.63 -15.65 4.01
C PRO A 162 0.81 -14.41 3.59
N LEU A 163 0.72 -13.42 4.48
CA LEU A 163 0.00 -12.17 4.24
C LEU A 163 0.43 -11.45 2.95
N ILE A 164 1.74 -11.49 2.63
CA ILE A 164 2.31 -10.82 1.45
C ILE A 164 1.59 -11.20 0.14
N ILE A 165 1.01 -12.39 0.04
CA ILE A 165 0.26 -12.85 -1.14
C ILE A 165 -1.00 -12.00 -1.36
N LEU A 166 -1.57 -11.42 -0.29
CA LEU A 166 -2.76 -10.57 -0.38
C LEU A 166 -2.46 -9.12 -0.77
N ILE A 167 -1.19 -8.71 -0.95
CA ILE A 167 -0.84 -7.30 -1.22
C ILE A 167 -1.65 -6.74 -2.39
N ARG A 168 -1.83 -7.53 -3.46
CA ARG A 168 -2.59 -7.11 -4.64
C ARG A 168 -4.03 -6.66 -4.34
N ARG A 169 -4.64 -7.17 -3.26
CA ARG A 169 -6.00 -6.80 -2.83
C ARG A 169 -6.09 -5.42 -2.18
N TYR A 170 -4.96 -4.86 -1.73
CA TYR A 170 -4.93 -3.63 -0.92
C TYR A 170 -4.16 -2.50 -1.63
N PRO A 171 -4.71 -1.95 -2.73
CA PRO A 171 -4.04 -0.93 -3.55
C PRO A 171 -3.66 0.33 -2.77
N TYR A 172 -4.46 0.72 -1.76
CA TYR A 172 -4.17 1.87 -0.90
C TYR A 172 -2.85 1.74 -0.09
N LEU A 173 -2.24 0.54 -0.02
CA LEU A 173 -0.94 0.35 0.65
C LEU A 173 0.27 0.58 -0.26
N TYR A 174 0.10 0.54 -1.59
CA TYR A 174 1.21 0.41 -2.54
C TYR A 174 2.28 1.49 -2.41
N GLN A 175 1.86 2.76 -2.34
CA GLN A 175 2.78 3.90 -2.25
C GLN A 175 3.65 3.91 -0.99
N HIS A 176 3.24 3.21 0.05
CA HIS A 176 3.98 3.18 1.32
C HIS A 176 4.68 1.85 1.56
N TYR A 177 4.22 0.77 0.93
CA TYR A 177 4.79 -0.57 1.09
C TYR A 177 5.86 -0.93 0.05
N LEU A 178 5.72 -0.43 -1.19
CA LEU A 178 6.57 -0.77 -2.33
C LEU A 178 7.58 0.32 -2.70
N MET A 179 7.57 1.42 -1.97
CA MET A 179 8.34 2.60 -2.31
C MET A 179 9.67 2.63 -1.55
N THR A 180 10.75 2.86 -2.27
CA THR A 180 12.10 2.98 -1.70
C THR A 180 12.30 4.35 -1.05
N ALA A 181 13.45 4.59 -0.42
CA ALA A 181 13.74 5.89 0.20
C ALA A 181 13.71 7.05 -0.81
N ASN A 182 14.17 6.82 -2.05
CA ASN A 182 14.30 7.83 -3.11
C ASN A 182 13.78 7.31 -4.47
N PRO A 183 12.46 7.14 -4.64
CA PRO A 183 11.87 6.67 -5.88
C PRO A 183 11.93 7.75 -6.98
N THR A 184 12.15 7.34 -8.23
CA THR A 184 12.09 8.27 -9.37
C THR A 184 10.65 8.71 -9.64
N THR A 185 10.48 9.82 -10.35
CA THR A 185 9.16 10.33 -10.71
C THR A 185 8.38 9.31 -11.53
N GLU A 186 9.04 8.65 -12.49
CA GLU A 186 8.46 7.61 -13.34
C GLU A 186 7.98 6.41 -12.52
N GLN A 187 8.74 6.03 -11.48
CA GLN A 187 8.34 4.95 -10.57
C GLN A 187 7.08 5.30 -9.80
N LYS A 188 7.02 6.53 -9.25
CA LYS A 188 5.84 7.02 -8.53
C LYS A 188 4.61 7.04 -9.43
N GLU A 189 4.75 7.52 -10.66
CA GLU A 189 3.66 7.62 -11.62
C GLU A 189 3.17 6.24 -12.08
N ALA A 190 4.07 5.34 -12.45
CA ALA A 190 3.72 3.98 -12.85
C ALA A 190 2.99 3.23 -11.72
N LEU A 191 3.50 3.33 -10.48
CA LEU A 191 2.88 2.71 -9.33
C LEU A 191 1.50 3.32 -9.01
N LYS A 192 1.37 4.64 -9.09
CA LYS A 192 0.09 5.34 -8.88
C LYS A 192 -0.93 4.94 -9.95
N HIS A 193 -0.52 4.86 -11.21
CA HIS A 193 -1.38 4.40 -12.30
C HIS A 193 -1.85 2.95 -12.07
N PHE A 194 -0.94 2.06 -11.69
CA PHE A 194 -1.27 0.67 -11.37
C PHE A 194 -2.24 0.57 -10.18
N GLN A 195 -1.98 1.33 -9.10
CA GLN A 195 -2.86 1.42 -7.93
C GLN A 195 -4.29 1.82 -8.32
N LEU A 196 -4.45 2.89 -9.12
CA LEU A 196 -5.76 3.36 -9.57
C LEU A 196 -6.48 2.30 -10.41
N LYS A 197 -5.76 1.59 -11.29
CA LYS A 197 -6.33 0.51 -12.10
C LYS A 197 -6.85 -0.65 -11.25
N VAL A 198 -6.08 -1.07 -10.24
CA VAL A 198 -6.48 -2.16 -9.32
C VAL A 198 -7.67 -1.72 -8.47
N GLN A 199 -7.63 -0.51 -7.91
CA GLN A 199 -8.73 0.06 -7.11
C GLN A 199 -10.03 0.15 -7.93
N LYS A 200 -9.97 0.69 -9.15
CA LYS A 200 -11.13 0.80 -10.03
C LYS A 200 -11.72 -0.57 -10.39
N LYS A 201 -10.87 -1.56 -10.63
CA LYS A 201 -11.32 -2.95 -10.84
C LYS A 201 -12.06 -3.48 -9.63
N PHE A 202 -11.51 -3.30 -8.42
CA PHE A 202 -12.17 -3.71 -7.18
C PHE A 202 -13.54 -3.04 -7.01
N GLU A 203 -13.65 -1.74 -7.25
CA GLU A 203 -14.91 -0.99 -7.15
C GLU A 203 -15.97 -1.49 -8.14
N ILE A 204 -15.58 -1.77 -9.39
CA ILE A 204 -16.47 -2.35 -10.41
C ILE A 204 -16.93 -3.75 -9.99
N ASP A 205 -16.00 -4.62 -9.57
CA ASP A 205 -16.30 -5.99 -9.16
C ASP A 205 -17.22 -5.99 -7.92
N LEU A 206 -17.03 -5.05 -6.97
CA LEU A 206 -17.87 -4.88 -5.78
C LEU A 206 -19.27 -4.40 -6.15
N LEU A 207 -19.39 -3.40 -7.02
CA LEU A 207 -20.68 -2.92 -7.53
C LEU A 207 -21.46 -4.04 -8.23
N GLN A 208 -20.80 -4.81 -9.09
CA GLN A 208 -21.40 -5.96 -9.78
C GLN A 208 -21.90 -7.00 -8.78
N TYR A 209 -21.08 -7.34 -7.78
CA TYR A 209 -21.45 -8.31 -6.75
C TYR A 209 -22.66 -7.87 -5.93
N VAL A 210 -22.65 -6.64 -5.41
CA VAL A 210 -23.76 -6.10 -4.60
C VAL A 210 -25.04 -6.01 -5.43
N THR A 211 -24.95 -5.55 -6.67
CA THR A 211 -26.09 -5.50 -7.61
C THR A 211 -26.66 -6.89 -7.85
N TYR A 212 -25.79 -7.90 -8.09
CA TYR A 212 -26.19 -9.28 -8.25
C TYR A 212 -26.94 -9.80 -7.01
N LYS A 213 -26.42 -9.57 -5.79
CA LYS A 213 -27.06 -10.02 -4.54
C LYS A 213 -28.43 -9.39 -4.34
N VAL A 214 -28.57 -8.09 -4.58
CA VAL A 214 -29.86 -7.38 -4.47
C VAL A 214 -30.87 -7.90 -5.49
N ARG A 215 -30.47 -8.07 -6.76
CA ARG A 215 -31.35 -8.61 -7.81
C ARG A 215 -31.78 -10.03 -7.49
N ARG A 216 -30.86 -10.87 -7.01
CA ARG A 216 -31.15 -12.25 -6.62
C ARG A 216 -32.16 -12.32 -5.48
N ILE A 217 -32.02 -11.48 -4.44
CA ILE A 217 -33.00 -11.40 -3.35
C ILE A 217 -34.40 -11.05 -3.88
N ASN A 218 -34.49 -10.08 -4.80
CA ASN A 218 -35.78 -9.69 -5.38
C ASN A 218 -36.39 -10.78 -6.27
N LEU A 219 -35.60 -11.52 -7.04
CA LEU A 219 -36.10 -12.63 -7.85
C LEU A 219 -36.60 -13.80 -6.99
N LEU A 220 -35.88 -14.15 -5.92
CA LEU A 220 -36.26 -15.24 -5.02
C LEU A 220 -37.59 -15.00 -4.29
N LYS A 221 -38.11 -13.76 -4.26
CA LYS A 221 -39.46 -13.47 -3.74
C LYS A 221 -40.57 -14.02 -4.64
N ASN A 222 -40.30 -14.13 -5.94
CA ASN A 222 -41.32 -14.44 -6.96
C ASN A 222 -41.03 -15.74 -7.72
N THR A 223 -39.92 -16.41 -7.43
CA THR A 223 -39.40 -17.51 -8.27
C THR A 223 -38.54 -18.47 -7.44
N SER A 224 -38.48 -19.74 -7.84
CA SER A 224 -37.64 -20.74 -7.18
C SER A 224 -36.14 -20.50 -7.38
N THR A 225 -35.30 -21.07 -6.51
CA THR A 225 -33.84 -20.93 -6.56
C THR A 225 -33.22 -21.42 -7.88
N THR A 226 -33.75 -22.50 -8.45
CA THR A 226 -33.25 -23.08 -9.70
C THR A 226 -33.48 -22.15 -10.88
N GLU A 227 -34.65 -21.52 -10.94
CA GLU A 227 -35.03 -20.62 -12.02
C GLU A 227 -34.33 -19.24 -11.86
N ALA A 228 -34.16 -18.76 -10.62
CA ALA A 228 -33.37 -17.57 -10.35
C ALA A 228 -31.89 -17.72 -10.80
N ASN A 229 -31.29 -18.91 -10.64
CA ASN A 229 -29.93 -19.19 -11.09
C ASN A 229 -29.81 -19.33 -12.62
N ARG A 230 -30.90 -19.64 -13.34
CA ARG A 230 -30.94 -19.60 -14.81
C ARG A 230 -31.00 -18.16 -15.32
N ILE A 231 -31.79 -17.31 -14.66
CA ILE A 231 -32.01 -15.91 -15.06
C ILE A 231 -30.78 -15.04 -14.71
N LEU A 232 -30.16 -15.23 -13.55
CA LEU A 232 -29.00 -14.48 -13.10
C LEU A 232 -27.77 -15.37 -12.95
N ARG A 233 -26.71 -15.03 -13.69
CA ARG A 233 -25.41 -15.67 -13.53
C ARG A 233 -24.78 -15.30 -12.18
N PRO A 234 -24.25 -16.28 -11.43
CA PRO A 234 -23.51 -15.99 -10.20
C PRO A 234 -22.30 -15.08 -10.44
N VAL A 235 -22.17 -14.08 -9.58
CA VAL A 235 -20.99 -13.21 -9.51
C VAL A 235 -20.24 -13.55 -8.22
N ASN A 236 -18.91 -13.62 -8.28
CA ASN A 236 -18.08 -13.91 -7.11
C ASN A 236 -17.92 -12.70 -6.21
N ASN A 237 -17.83 -12.93 -4.90
CA ASN A 237 -17.50 -11.87 -3.94
C ASN A 237 -16.05 -11.42 -4.16
N PRO A 238 -15.78 -10.13 -4.45
CA PRO A 238 -14.42 -9.64 -4.65
C PRO A 238 -13.64 -9.48 -3.33
N THR A 239 -14.31 -9.57 -2.19
CA THR A 239 -13.72 -9.43 -0.85
C THR A 239 -13.43 -10.79 -0.22
N LEU A 240 -12.64 -10.79 0.86
CA LEU A 240 -12.47 -11.97 1.72
C LEU A 240 -13.49 -12.02 2.88
N LEU A 241 -14.44 -11.08 2.93
CA LEU A 241 -15.52 -11.06 3.93
C LEU A 241 -16.57 -12.13 3.58
N THR A 242 -17.22 -12.70 4.60
CA THR A 242 -18.46 -13.46 4.36
C THR A 242 -19.56 -12.54 3.84
N ASP A 243 -20.62 -13.09 3.24
CA ASP A 243 -21.75 -12.28 2.76
C ASP A 243 -22.42 -11.45 3.87
N SER A 244 -22.48 -12.01 5.08
CA SER A 244 -23.03 -11.32 6.26
C SER A 244 -22.12 -10.17 6.70
N GLU A 245 -20.81 -10.43 6.77
CA GLU A 245 -19.81 -9.41 7.10
C GLU A 245 -19.79 -8.28 6.07
N LEU A 246 -19.84 -8.62 4.77
CA LEU A 246 -19.89 -7.65 3.69
C LEU A 246 -21.16 -6.80 3.77
N TYR A 247 -22.32 -7.42 3.95
CA TYR A 247 -23.57 -6.69 4.13
C TYR A 247 -23.51 -5.73 5.33
N THR A 248 -23.02 -6.20 6.48
CA THR A 248 -22.87 -5.40 7.69
C THR A 248 -21.90 -4.23 7.46
N THR A 249 -20.78 -4.48 6.77
CA THR A 249 -19.78 -3.47 6.41
C THR A 249 -20.36 -2.40 5.49
N LEU A 250 -21.07 -2.81 4.44
CA LEU A 250 -21.73 -1.90 3.50
C LEU A 250 -22.78 -1.05 4.22
N LYS A 251 -23.64 -1.69 5.02
CA LYS A 251 -24.66 -1.00 5.82
C LYS A 251 -24.02 0.02 6.78
N HIS A 252 -22.90 -0.33 7.41
CA HIS A 252 -22.22 0.55 8.34
C HIS A 252 -21.59 1.78 7.67
N PHE A 253 -21.07 1.67 6.45
CA PHE A 253 -20.42 2.81 5.76
C PHE A 253 -21.31 3.58 4.79
N LEU A 254 -22.39 2.97 4.27
CA LEU A 254 -23.38 3.64 3.41
C LEU A 254 -24.60 4.17 4.17
N GLY A 255 -24.94 3.50 5.27
CA GLY A 255 -26.13 3.78 6.05
C GLY A 255 -25.97 4.96 7.01
N LYS A 256 -27.06 5.23 7.73
CA LYS A 256 -27.09 6.20 8.82
C LYS A 256 -26.55 5.54 10.08
N VAL A 257 -25.41 6.03 10.56
CA VAL A 257 -24.61 5.36 11.61
C VAL A 257 -24.95 5.93 12.98
N GLU A 258 -25.02 7.25 13.09
CA GLU A 258 -25.30 7.93 14.36
C GLU A 258 -26.33 9.03 14.16
N HIS A 259 -27.37 9.03 14.99
CA HIS A 259 -28.42 10.06 15.00
C HIS A 259 -29.07 10.30 13.63
N GLY A 260 -29.13 9.27 12.78
CA GLY A 260 -29.69 9.39 11.45
C GLY A 260 -28.76 10.06 10.41
N ASN A 261 -27.47 10.21 10.70
CA ASN A 261 -26.47 10.80 9.81
C ASN A 261 -25.47 9.74 9.30
N THR A 262 -24.99 9.94 8.06
CA THR A 262 -23.85 9.23 7.48
C THR A 262 -22.52 9.77 8.01
N TYR A 263 -21.41 9.05 7.80
CA TYR A 263 -20.08 9.52 8.19
C TYR A 263 -19.71 10.88 7.57
N HIS A 264 -20.06 11.11 6.31
CA HIS A 264 -19.86 12.40 5.62
C HIS A 264 -20.66 13.53 6.27
N GLU A 265 -21.94 13.29 6.55
CA GLU A 265 -22.80 14.28 7.21
C GLU A 265 -22.29 14.61 8.62
N LEU A 266 -21.84 13.61 9.38
CA LEU A 266 -21.25 13.79 10.71
C LEU A 266 -19.97 14.63 10.64
N ALA A 267 -19.07 14.33 9.70
CA ALA A 267 -17.83 15.10 9.53
C ALA A 267 -18.12 16.55 9.10
N GLN A 268 -19.06 16.76 8.17
CA GLN A 268 -19.47 18.10 7.75
C GLN A 268 -20.13 18.89 8.89
N GLN A 269 -21.01 18.26 9.67
CA GLN A 269 -21.60 18.88 10.85
C GLN A 269 -20.52 19.26 11.86
N PHE A 270 -19.55 18.38 12.12
CA PHE A 270 -18.44 18.69 13.01
C PHE A 270 -17.61 19.88 12.52
N ILE A 271 -17.21 19.92 11.25
CA ILE A 271 -16.44 21.04 10.69
C ILE A 271 -17.25 22.35 10.76
N ASN A 272 -18.54 22.30 10.43
CA ASN A 272 -19.39 23.48 10.34
C ASN A 272 -19.76 24.07 11.72
N TYR A 273 -19.98 23.21 12.72
CA TYR A 273 -20.48 23.61 14.04
C TYR A 273 -19.40 23.52 15.15
N GLY A 274 -18.66 22.41 15.25
CA GLY A 274 -17.59 22.22 16.24
C GLY A 274 -16.24 22.84 15.84
N GLY A 275 -15.96 22.91 14.54
CA GLY A 275 -14.72 23.49 13.99
C GLY A 275 -14.64 25.03 14.07
N LYS A 276 -15.76 25.70 14.34
CA LYS A 276 -15.84 27.17 14.48
C LYS A 276 -15.73 27.66 15.93
N THR A 277 -15.32 26.78 16.85
CA THR A 277 -15.08 27.12 18.25
C THR A 277 -14.08 28.27 18.38
N LYS A 278 -14.26 29.10 19.42
CA LYS A 278 -13.49 30.34 19.61
C LYS A 278 -11.99 30.09 19.78
N ASN A 279 -11.62 28.96 20.38
CA ASN A 279 -10.23 28.58 20.62
C ASN A 279 -10.00 27.06 20.49
N PHE A 280 -8.74 26.68 20.33
CA PHE A 280 -8.32 25.31 20.10
C PHE A 280 -8.60 24.36 21.29
N GLY A 281 -8.61 24.87 22.52
CA GLY A 281 -9.00 24.08 23.70
C GLY A 281 -10.44 23.54 23.57
N SER A 282 -11.40 24.42 23.29
CA SER A 282 -12.80 24.02 23.07
C SER A 282 -12.98 23.11 21.86
N PHE A 283 -12.21 23.33 20.79
CA PHE A 283 -12.20 22.42 19.64
C PHE A 283 -11.84 20.98 20.04
N LYS A 284 -10.84 20.80 20.91
CA LYS A 284 -10.42 19.46 21.37
C LYS A 284 -11.50 18.75 22.21
N GLU A 285 -12.26 19.51 22.99
CA GLU A 285 -13.42 18.99 23.73
C GLU A 285 -14.51 18.48 22.79
N ASP A 286 -14.83 19.26 21.74
CA ASP A 286 -15.84 18.87 20.76
C ASP A 286 -15.35 17.70 19.90
N LEU A 287 -14.07 17.69 19.53
CA LEU A 287 -13.42 16.59 18.82
C LEU A 287 -13.46 15.30 19.65
N TYR A 288 -13.20 15.39 20.96
CA TYR A 288 -13.32 14.25 21.85
C TYR A 288 -14.74 13.67 21.83
N LYS A 289 -15.77 14.50 22.02
CA LYS A 289 -17.19 14.08 21.99
C LYS A 289 -17.57 13.44 20.65
N TYR A 290 -17.12 14.04 19.55
CA TYR A 290 -17.34 13.54 18.19
C TYR A 290 -16.73 12.14 17.95
N LEU A 291 -15.54 11.88 18.51
CA LEU A 291 -14.86 10.60 18.36
C LEU A 291 -15.48 9.51 19.24
N ILE A 292 -15.81 9.82 20.50
CA ILE A 292 -16.37 8.82 21.42
C ILE A 292 -17.82 8.46 21.14
N SER A 293 -18.55 9.23 20.33
CA SER A 293 -19.95 8.94 20.01
C SER A 293 -20.15 7.61 19.26
N SER A 294 -19.10 7.12 18.58
CA SER A 294 -19.06 5.80 17.94
C SER A 294 -18.47 4.70 18.81
N VAL A 295 -17.91 5.05 19.98
CA VAL A 295 -17.19 4.10 20.84
C VAL A 295 -18.20 3.39 21.73
N ASP A 296 -18.09 2.07 21.83
CA ASP A 296 -18.94 1.29 22.72
C ASP A 296 -18.84 1.82 24.16
N GLU A 297 -19.97 2.09 24.80
CA GLU A 297 -20.01 2.76 26.09
C GLU A 297 -19.35 1.91 27.19
N SER A 298 -19.50 0.58 27.11
CA SER A 298 -18.95 -0.37 28.09
C SER A 298 -17.43 -0.49 27.98
N TYR A 299 -16.88 -0.46 26.76
CA TYR A 299 -15.45 -0.43 26.50
C TYR A 299 -14.85 0.96 26.81
N GLY A 300 -15.47 2.02 26.28
CA GLY A 300 -15.01 3.39 26.39
C GLY A 300 -14.86 3.83 27.84
N LYS A 301 -15.87 3.55 28.69
CA LYS A 301 -15.86 3.92 30.12
C LYS A 301 -14.75 3.27 30.94
N LYS A 302 -14.20 2.11 30.52
CA LYS A 302 -13.18 1.39 31.28
C LYS A 302 -11.84 2.10 31.27
N GLN A 303 -11.32 2.43 30.09
CA GLN A 303 -9.98 3.03 29.99
C GLN A 303 -9.74 3.88 28.74
N PHE A 304 -10.32 3.49 27.60
CA PHE A 304 -10.04 4.13 26.33
C PHE A 304 -10.44 5.61 26.30
N ASN A 305 -11.66 5.96 26.75
CA ASN A 305 -12.15 7.33 26.70
C ASN A 305 -11.29 8.28 27.55
N GLN A 306 -10.80 7.82 28.71
CA GLN A 306 -9.91 8.62 29.56
C GLN A 306 -8.53 8.79 28.93
N LYS A 307 -7.97 7.74 28.32
CA LYS A 307 -6.68 7.80 27.61
C LYS A 307 -6.76 8.76 26.43
N LEU A 308 -7.80 8.64 25.60
CA LEU A 308 -8.05 9.52 24.47
C LEU A 308 -8.21 10.97 24.90
N TYR A 309 -9.00 11.22 25.95
CA TYR A 309 -9.20 12.56 26.49
C TYR A 309 -7.87 13.19 26.93
N LYS A 310 -7.09 12.50 27.77
CA LYS A 310 -5.78 12.97 28.22
C LYS A 310 -4.83 13.22 27.05
N TYR A 311 -4.82 12.33 26.07
CA TYR A 311 -3.99 12.48 24.88
C TYR A 311 -4.35 13.74 24.09
N LEU A 312 -5.65 13.94 23.81
CA LEU A 312 -6.15 15.15 23.13
C LEU A 312 -5.76 16.41 23.89
N GLN A 313 -6.01 16.47 25.20
CA GLN A 313 -5.67 17.68 25.98
C GLN A 313 -4.19 18.04 25.91
N ASN A 314 -3.30 17.05 25.84
CA ASN A 314 -1.86 17.26 25.73
C ASN A 314 -1.40 17.70 24.33
N ILE A 315 -2.14 17.39 23.26
CA ILE A 315 -1.79 17.79 21.89
C ILE A 315 -1.77 19.32 21.80
N SER A 316 -0.59 19.86 21.47
CA SER A 316 -0.33 21.28 21.25
C SER A 316 -1.00 22.18 22.32
N SER A 317 -0.87 21.83 23.61
CA SER A 317 -1.50 22.53 24.73
C SER A 317 -1.21 24.03 24.78
N GLN A 318 -0.03 24.43 24.31
CA GLN A 318 0.42 25.82 24.17
C GLN A 318 -0.46 26.63 23.19
N ALA A 319 -1.14 25.97 22.26
CA ALA A 319 -2.01 26.60 21.27
C ALA A 319 -3.47 26.66 21.72
N ASN A 320 -3.83 26.22 22.94
CA ASN A 320 -5.22 26.11 23.39
C ASN A 320 -6.03 27.42 23.27
N GLU A 321 -5.39 28.56 23.48
CA GLU A 321 -6.03 29.87 23.37
C GLU A 321 -6.11 30.41 21.93
N GLN A 322 -5.38 29.79 21.00
CA GLN A 322 -5.32 30.20 19.61
C GLN A 322 -6.60 29.79 18.86
N LYS A 323 -6.93 30.56 17.82
CA LYS A 323 -8.00 30.21 16.89
C LYS A 323 -7.61 28.95 16.10
N VAL A 324 -8.57 28.03 15.94
CA VAL A 324 -8.39 26.83 15.12
C VAL A 324 -8.08 27.22 13.67
N ASN A 325 -7.10 26.56 13.09
CA ASN A 325 -6.73 26.69 11.68
C ASN A 325 -6.42 25.32 11.08
N ASP A 326 -6.28 25.26 9.76
CA ASP A 326 -6.00 24.02 9.02
C ASP A 326 -4.72 23.31 9.48
N VAL A 327 -3.71 24.06 9.93
CA VAL A 327 -2.43 23.50 10.40
C VAL A 327 -2.63 22.77 11.72
N LEU A 328 -3.33 23.37 12.67
CA LEU A 328 -3.66 22.77 13.96
C LEU A 328 -4.58 21.55 13.78
N LEU A 329 -5.58 21.65 12.89
CA LEU A 329 -6.46 20.53 12.55
C LEU A 329 -5.65 19.36 11.98
N MET A 330 -4.85 19.60 10.94
CA MET A 330 -4.02 18.58 10.30
C MET A 330 -3.05 17.93 11.29
N LYS A 331 -2.35 18.73 12.10
CA LYS A 331 -1.43 18.22 13.13
C LYS A 331 -2.16 17.34 14.15
N THR A 332 -3.32 17.78 14.62
CA THR A 332 -4.14 17.02 15.57
C THR A 332 -4.61 15.69 14.98
N CYS A 333 -5.09 15.69 13.74
CA CYS A 333 -5.47 14.47 13.04
C CYS A 333 -4.27 13.53 12.83
N CYS A 334 -3.09 14.06 12.50
CA CYS A 334 -1.86 13.28 12.40
C CYS A 334 -1.48 12.63 13.74
N ASP A 335 -1.50 13.40 14.83
CA ASP A 335 -1.18 12.94 16.17
C ASP A 335 -2.18 11.87 16.63
N LEU A 336 -3.48 12.06 16.37
CA LEU A 336 -4.51 11.06 16.64
C LEU A 336 -4.27 9.74 15.90
N LEU A 337 -3.93 9.78 14.60
CA LEU A 337 -3.63 8.56 13.84
C LEU A 337 -2.34 7.87 14.35
N ASN A 338 -1.35 8.65 14.80
CA ASN A 338 -0.16 8.10 15.45
C ASN A 338 -0.50 7.38 16.76
N PHE A 339 -1.41 7.95 17.56
CA PHE A 339 -1.87 7.37 18.82
C PHE A 339 -2.71 6.11 18.61
N LEU A 340 -3.65 6.12 17.65
CA LEU A 340 -4.60 5.03 17.47
C LEU A 340 -4.03 3.83 16.73
N VAL A 341 -3.11 4.03 15.77
CA VAL A 341 -2.63 2.95 14.89
C VAL A 341 -1.21 2.50 15.27
N ILE A 342 -0.19 3.33 15.00
CA ILE A 342 1.21 3.04 15.34
C ILE A 342 1.93 4.33 15.70
N ASN A 343 2.65 4.33 16.83
CA ASN A 343 3.47 5.46 17.24
C ASN A 343 4.91 5.42 16.67
N HIS A 344 5.51 4.24 16.48
CA HIS A 344 6.93 4.10 16.08
C HIS A 344 7.16 3.22 14.84
N LYS A 345 8.11 3.61 13.97
CA LYS A 345 8.38 2.89 12.69
C LYS A 345 9.17 1.59 12.89
N SER A 346 10.14 1.58 13.81
CA SER A 346 11.11 0.48 13.97
C SER A 346 10.58 -0.68 14.82
N SER A 347 9.56 -0.43 15.64
CA SER A 347 8.80 -1.43 16.37
C SER A 347 7.36 -0.94 16.41
N PRO A 348 6.43 -1.58 15.67
CA PRO A 348 5.06 -1.11 15.61
C PRO A 348 4.40 -1.33 16.97
N GLN A 349 4.44 -0.33 17.83
CA GLN A 349 3.66 -0.30 19.06
C GLN A 349 2.21 0.03 18.67
N HIS A 350 1.43 -1.02 18.40
CA HIS A 350 0.06 -0.94 17.93
C HIS A 350 -0.93 -1.54 18.94
N PHE A 351 -0.57 -1.54 20.23
CA PHE A 351 -1.41 -2.06 21.32
C PHE A 351 -2.78 -1.37 21.37
N ILE A 352 -2.84 -0.04 21.18
CA ILE A 352 -4.11 0.70 21.17
C ILE A 352 -5.00 0.23 20.02
N PHE A 353 -4.39 -0.02 18.85
CA PHE A 353 -5.11 -0.53 17.70
C PHE A 353 -5.67 -1.94 17.95
N LEU A 354 -4.85 -2.83 18.51
CA LEU A 354 -5.29 -4.17 18.89
C LEU A 354 -6.36 -4.14 19.99
N ASP A 355 -6.22 -3.27 20.98
CA ASP A 355 -7.19 -3.09 22.06
C ASP A 355 -8.55 -2.62 21.50
N LEU A 356 -8.56 -1.67 20.56
CA LEU A 356 -9.77 -1.24 19.86
C LEU A 356 -10.42 -2.38 19.08
N ILE A 357 -9.63 -3.11 18.28
CA ILE A 357 -10.14 -4.24 17.49
C ILE A 357 -10.67 -5.36 18.38
N ASN A 358 -9.97 -5.71 19.46
CA ASN A 358 -10.36 -6.82 20.32
C ASN A 358 -11.58 -6.51 21.19
N ASN A 359 -11.75 -5.26 21.63
CA ASN A 359 -12.84 -4.90 22.54
C ASN A 359 -14.08 -4.31 21.83
N GLN A 360 -13.90 -3.66 20.69
CA GLN A 360 -14.99 -3.02 19.95
C GLN A 360 -15.24 -3.63 18.57
N GLY A 361 -14.28 -4.39 18.04
CA GLY A 361 -14.33 -4.98 16.71
C GLY A 361 -13.66 -4.11 15.64
N ALA A 362 -13.31 -4.74 14.52
CA ALA A 362 -12.65 -4.06 13.39
C ALA A 362 -13.54 -2.98 12.78
N LEU A 363 -14.83 -3.27 12.58
CA LEU A 363 -15.74 -2.39 11.86
C LEU A 363 -15.93 -1.01 12.54
N PRO A 364 -16.25 -0.93 13.85
CA PRO A 364 -16.32 0.35 14.55
C PRO A 364 -14.95 1.05 14.68
N THR A 365 -13.86 0.29 14.77
CA THR A 365 -12.49 0.83 14.78
C THR A 365 -12.17 1.56 13.47
N ILE A 366 -12.53 0.95 12.33
CA ILE A 366 -12.40 1.62 11.02
C ILE A 366 -13.32 2.84 10.94
N GLY A 367 -14.53 2.77 11.51
CA GLY A 367 -15.43 3.92 11.66
C GLY A 367 -14.79 5.11 12.38
N LEU A 368 -14.13 4.84 13.52
CA LEU A 368 -13.40 5.85 14.28
C LEU A 368 -12.26 6.48 13.47
N LEU A 369 -11.48 5.67 12.76
CA LEU A 369 -10.40 6.17 11.90
C LEU A 369 -10.95 6.99 10.72
N LEU A 370 -12.06 6.53 10.14
CA LEU A 370 -12.73 7.21 9.03
C LEU A 370 -13.25 8.60 9.45
N LYS A 371 -13.83 8.73 10.65
CA LYS A 371 -14.21 10.04 11.22
C LYS A 371 -13.03 11.03 11.21
N ILE A 372 -11.85 10.60 11.63
CA ILE A 372 -10.64 11.45 11.65
C ILE A 372 -10.20 11.84 10.23
N VAL A 373 -10.23 10.89 9.30
CA VAL A 373 -9.82 11.15 7.92
C VAL A 373 -10.84 12.05 7.20
N LEU A 374 -12.14 11.92 7.46
CA LEU A 374 -13.18 12.73 6.84
C LEU A 374 -13.18 14.19 7.34
N ILE A 375 -12.81 14.44 8.60
CA ILE A 375 -12.64 15.82 9.06
C ILE A 375 -11.38 16.49 8.47
N CYS A 376 -10.38 15.71 8.06
CA CYS A 376 -9.16 16.20 7.44
C CYS A 376 -8.62 15.24 6.36
N HIS A 377 -9.12 15.37 5.12
CA HIS A 377 -8.77 14.45 4.03
C HIS A 377 -7.26 14.36 3.75
N LYS A 378 -6.51 15.43 4.07
CA LYS A 378 -5.05 15.50 3.91
C LYS A 378 -4.30 14.43 4.71
N VAL A 379 -4.90 13.85 5.76
CA VAL A 379 -4.26 12.80 6.57
C VAL A 379 -4.51 11.37 6.08
N LYS A 380 -5.31 11.17 5.02
CA LYS A 380 -5.54 9.83 4.44
C LYS A 380 -4.23 9.09 4.09
N PRO A 381 -3.24 9.71 3.43
CA PRO A 381 -1.96 9.03 3.15
C PRO A 381 -1.20 8.63 4.42
N LEU A 382 -1.38 9.36 5.53
CA LEU A 382 -0.78 8.96 6.80
C LEU A 382 -1.40 7.66 7.32
N LEU A 383 -2.73 7.51 7.27
CA LEU A 383 -3.39 6.27 7.66
C LEU A 383 -2.93 5.09 6.79
N GLU A 384 -2.90 5.28 5.47
CA GLU A 384 -2.39 4.28 4.52
C GLU A 384 -0.96 3.87 4.86
N LYS A 385 -0.09 4.84 5.16
CA LYS A 385 1.29 4.59 5.58
C LYS A 385 1.39 3.78 6.86
N LYS A 386 0.56 4.08 7.87
CA LYS A 386 0.55 3.34 9.14
C LYS A 386 0.14 1.89 8.91
N LEU A 387 -0.90 1.66 8.10
CA LEU A 387 -1.33 0.30 7.77
C LEU A 387 -0.31 -0.44 6.91
N ALA A 388 0.42 0.24 6.03
CA ALA A 388 1.52 -0.37 5.28
C ALA A 388 2.66 -0.82 6.22
N ILE A 389 2.92 -0.09 7.30
CA ILE A 389 3.88 -0.51 8.34
C ILE A 389 3.36 -1.76 9.07
N LEU A 390 2.07 -1.84 9.42
CA LEU A 390 1.49 -3.06 10.00
C LEU A 390 1.54 -4.23 9.03
N PHE A 391 1.20 -4.02 7.77
CA PHE A 391 1.25 -5.04 6.73
C PHE A 391 2.67 -5.60 6.59
N ASN A 392 3.67 -4.71 6.53
CA ASN A 392 5.08 -5.07 6.50
C ASN A 392 5.51 -5.90 7.73
N HIS A 393 5.05 -5.51 8.93
CA HIS A 393 5.37 -6.24 10.15
C HIS A 393 4.85 -7.68 10.15
N TYR A 394 3.67 -7.92 9.56
CA TYR A 394 3.01 -9.21 9.52
C TYR A 394 3.13 -9.94 8.17
N GLU A 395 3.98 -9.47 7.24
CA GLU A 395 3.99 -9.95 5.85
C GLU A 395 4.26 -11.45 5.70
N ASN A 396 5.04 -12.02 6.64
CA ASN A 396 5.38 -13.45 6.69
C ASN A 396 4.47 -14.26 7.64
N SER A 397 3.56 -13.61 8.36
CA SER A 397 2.59 -14.29 9.21
C SER A 397 1.49 -14.94 8.37
N THR A 398 0.93 -16.04 8.87
CA THR A 398 -0.15 -16.76 8.17
C THR A 398 -1.47 -16.02 8.34
N THR A 399 -2.25 -15.91 7.27
CA THR A 399 -3.57 -15.24 7.24
C THR A 399 -4.53 -15.72 8.32
N ASN A 400 -4.45 -16.99 8.72
CA ASN A 400 -5.22 -17.54 9.85
C ASN A 400 -4.83 -16.90 11.21
N SER A 401 -3.53 -16.74 11.48
CA SER A 401 -3.02 -16.17 12.74
C SER A 401 -3.32 -14.67 12.91
N ILE A 402 -3.48 -13.96 11.79
CA ILE A 402 -3.71 -12.51 11.73
C ILE A 402 -5.04 -12.18 11.04
N GLY A 403 -6.06 -13.03 11.24
CA GLY A 403 -7.37 -12.86 10.63
C GLY A 403 -7.99 -11.49 10.91
N TRP A 404 -7.72 -10.92 12.10
CA TRP A 404 -8.12 -9.57 12.49
C TRP A 404 -7.58 -8.49 11.53
N LEU A 405 -6.34 -8.63 11.06
CA LEU A 405 -5.70 -7.67 10.16
C LEU A 405 -6.29 -7.79 8.76
N VAL A 406 -6.47 -9.02 8.28
CA VAL A 406 -7.13 -9.27 6.99
C VAL A 406 -8.54 -8.69 6.98
N GLU A 407 -9.33 -8.94 8.03
CA GLU A 407 -10.67 -8.36 8.18
C GLU A 407 -10.64 -6.83 8.17
N THR A 408 -9.73 -6.24 8.95
CA THR A 408 -9.54 -4.78 9.04
C THR A 408 -9.20 -4.18 7.67
N LEU A 409 -8.29 -4.80 6.91
CA LEU A 409 -7.87 -4.33 5.59
C LEU A 409 -8.98 -4.44 4.55
N GLU A 410 -9.81 -5.49 4.60
CA GLU A 410 -10.99 -5.66 3.73
C GLU A 410 -12.06 -4.60 4.02
N GLN A 411 -12.41 -4.41 5.30
CA GLN A 411 -13.39 -3.41 5.73
C GLN A 411 -12.95 -2.00 5.39
N LEU A 412 -11.66 -1.68 5.60
CA LEU A 412 -11.11 -0.39 5.22
C LEU A 412 -11.12 -0.18 3.70
N ASN A 413 -10.82 -1.20 2.90
CA ASN A 413 -10.86 -1.07 1.44
C ASN A 413 -12.26 -0.66 0.96
N ILE A 414 -13.30 -1.26 1.55
CA ILE A 414 -14.70 -0.92 1.29
C ILE A 414 -14.99 0.51 1.78
N ALA A 415 -14.60 0.85 3.01
CA ALA A 415 -14.79 2.18 3.56
C ALA A 415 -14.16 3.26 2.67
N PHE A 416 -12.94 3.03 2.19
CA PHE A 416 -12.25 3.94 1.28
C PHE A 416 -12.92 4.04 -0.08
N SER A 417 -13.36 2.91 -0.64
CA SER A 417 -14.08 2.88 -1.92
C SER A 417 -15.36 3.71 -1.84
N ILE A 418 -16.15 3.55 -0.77
CA ILE A 418 -17.42 4.28 -0.56
C ILE A 418 -17.18 5.78 -0.33
N ASN A 419 -16.18 6.15 0.48
CA ASN A 419 -16.06 7.52 0.98
C ASN A 419 -15.07 8.39 0.17
N PHE A 420 -14.15 7.78 -0.56
CA PHE A 420 -13.11 8.46 -1.35
C PHE A 420 -12.98 7.93 -2.80
N GLY A 421 -13.67 6.85 -3.15
CA GLY A 421 -13.64 6.23 -4.48
C GLY A 421 -14.78 6.72 -5.40
N GLU A 422 -14.93 6.05 -6.54
CA GLU A 422 -15.95 6.38 -7.56
C GLU A 422 -17.17 5.45 -7.50
N ILE A 423 -17.24 4.56 -6.51
CA ILE A 423 -18.31 3.55 -6.43
C ILE A 423 -19.66 4.20 -6.05
N ASP A 424 -20.67 4.00 -6.90
CA ASP A 424 -22.04 4.42 -6.61
C ASP A 424 -22.91 3.24 -6.16
N LEU A 425 -23.13 3.16 -4.84
CA LEU A 425 -24.03 2.18 -4.21
C LEU A 425 -25.31 2.85 -3.69
N SER A 426 -25.76 3.95 -4.28
CA SER A 426 -26.95 4.69 -3.82
C SER A 426 -28.23 3.83 -3.80
N PHE A 427 -28.36 2.86 -4.71
CA PHE A 427 -29.47 1.91 -4.72
C PHE A 427 -29.51 1.04 -3.45
N PHE A 428 -28.36 0.78 -2.84
CA PHE A 428 -28.23 -0.04 -1.65
C PHE A 428 -28.72 0.67 -0.38
N LYS A 429 -28.76 2.02 -0.37
CA LYS A 429 -29.23 2.82 0.78
C LYS A 429 -30.66 2.46 1.21
N ARG A 430 -31.48 1.95 0.29
CA ARG A 430 -32.86 1.47 0.58
C ARG A 430 -32.89 0.21 1.45
N PHE A 431 -31.77 -0.48 1.58
CA PHE A 431 -31.59 -1.71 2.34
C PHE A 431 -30.73 -1.50 3.60
N CYS A 432 -30.32 -0.26 3.88
CA CYS A 432 -29.53 0.11 5.06
C CYS A 432 -30.43 0.46 6.24
#